data_AF-A0A961JGI0-F1
#
_entry.id   AF-A0A961JGI0-F1
#
_cell.length_a   1.000
_cell.length_b   1.000
_cell.length_c   1.000
_cell.angle_alpha   90.00
_cell.angle_beta   90.00
_cell.angle_gamma   90.00
#
_symmetry.space_group_name_H-M   'P 1'
#
loop_
_entity.id
_entity.type
_entity.pdbx_description
1 polymer ?
#
loop_
_entity_poly.entity_id
_entity_poly.type
_entity_poly.pdbx_seq_one_letter_code
_entity_poly.pdbx_strand_id
1 'polypeptide(L)'
;AWAEGMGARLARAATGAVQSRRQRLADLSRALPRRESLLEGARQRLDRVSERLDGALTTGVRRRELRLSQVAGSLRPALLQRLVATRRDALARRNLRLEQLQRRLVAERDALSRLARRLSIAATSEQKRRESRLLAAERLLASLGHQATLERGYAIVRAGGDLVTTRAAAATHATLEIEFADGRLDVAQSGARPARRGKAEPPGGQGSLF
;
A
#
# COMPACT_ATOMS: atom_id res chain seq x y z
N ALA A 1 -144.76 7.26 -10.08
CA ALA A 1 -144.47 7.38 -8.64
C ALA A 1 -143.33 6.47 -8.15
N TRP A 2 -143.35 5.13 -8.32
CA TRP A 2 -142.30 4.24 -7.75
C TRP A 2 -140.95 4.28 -8.52
N ALA A 3 -140.99 4.37 -9.86
CA ALA A 3 -139.78 4.42 -10.70
C ALA A 3 -138.95 5.71 -10.52
N GLU A 4 -139.59 6.85 -10.31
CA GLU A 4 -138.90 8.13 -10.04
C GLU A 4 -138.14 8.12 -8.70
N GLY A 5 -138.71 7.47 -7.67
CA GLY A 5 -138.06 7.33 -6.36
C GLY A 5 -136.82 6.44 -6.38
N MET A 6 -136.84 5.37 -7.19
CA MET A 6 -135.69 4.48 -7.44
C MET A 6 -134.58 5.21 -8.23
N GLY A 7 -134.94 5.97 -9.26
CA GLY A 7 -133.99 6.81 -10.03
C GLY A 7 -133.27 7.84 -9.17
N ALA A 8 -133.99 8.53 -8.28
CA ALA A 8 -133.41 9.49 -7.34
C ALA A 8 -132.48 8.83 -6.30
N ARG A 9 -132.72 7.56 -5.93
CA ARG A 9 -131.82 6.81 -5.03
C ARG A 9 -130.55 6.36 -5.73
N LEU A 10 -130.65 5.83 -6.95
CA LEU A 10 -129.48 5.47 -7.76
C LEU A 10 -128.62 6.70 -8.09
N ALA A 11 -129.22 7.83 -8.44
CA ALA A 11 -128.50 9.08 -8.67
C ALA A 11 -127.77 9.60 -7.41
N ARG A 12 -128.41 9.53 -6.24
CA ARG A 12 -127.77 9.90 -4.96
C ARG A 12 -126.67 8.93 -4.54
N ALA A 13 -126.86 7.63 -4.72
CA ALA A 13 -125.84 6.62 -4.43
C ALA A 13 -124.63 6.76 -5.36
N ALA A 14 -124.85 7.02 -6.65
CA ALA A 14 -123.79 7.28 -7.63
C ALA A 14 -123.03 8.58 -7.29
N THR A 15 -123.74 9.65 -6.95
CA THR A 15 -123.12 10.93 -6.55
C THR A 15 -122.32 10.78 -5.25
N GLY A 16 -122.87 10.09 -4.26
CA GLY A 16 -122.19 9.77 -3.01
C GLY A 16 -120.94 8.90 -3.21
N ALA A 17 -121.00 7.91 -4.11
CA ALA A 17 -119.85 7.08 -4.45
C ALA A 17 -118.74 7.87 -5.17
N VAL A 18 -119.09 8.85 -6.01
CA VAL A 18 -118.11 9.74 -6.66
C VAL A 18 -117.50 10.71 -5.65
N GLN A 19 -118.30 11.29 -4.75
CA GLN A 19 -117.78 12.15 -3.69
C GLN A 19 -116.87 11.41 -2.71
N SER A 20 -117.22 10.18 -2.31
CA SER A 20 -116.36 9.39 -1.41
C SER A 20 -115.03 8.97 -2.07
N ARG A 21 -115.04 8.65 -3.37
CA ARG A 21 -113.82 8.38 -4.15
C ARG A 21 -112.95 9.62 -4.33
N ARG A 22 -113.56 10.79 -4.58
CA ARG A 22 -112.84 12.08 -4.63
C ARG A 22 -112.21 12.43 -3.28
N GLN A 23 -112.94 12.22 -2.18
CA GLN A 23 -112.42 12.46 -0.84
C GLN A 23 -111.25 11.54 -0.52
N ARG A 24 -111.36 10.23 -0.82
CA ARG A 24 -110.23 9.29 -0.65
C ARG A 24 -109.00 9.65 -1.48
N LEU A 25 -109.18 10.12 -2.72
CA LEU A 25 -108.06 10.59 -3.54
C LEU A 25 -107.45 11.88 -2.98
N ALA A 26 -108.25 12.80 -2.45
CA ALA A 26 -107.76 13.99 -1.76
C ALA A 26 -106.99 13.64 -0.47
N ASP A 27 -107.48 12.69 0.31
CA ASP A 27 -106.83 12.25 1.55
C ASP A 27 -105.52 11.47 1.25
N LEU A 28 -105.52 10.60 0.23
CA LEU A 28 -104.33 9.87 -0.20
C LEU A 28 -103.28 10.78 -0.87
N SER A 29 -103.70 11.77 -1.65
CA SER A 29 -102.77 12.77 -2.23
C SER A 29 -102.16 13.68 -1.18
N ARG A 30 -102.84 13.90 -0.05
CA ARG A 30 -102.28 14.61 1.13
C ARG A 30 -101.39 13.72 1.98
N ALA A 31 -101.66 12.42 2.04
CA ALA A 31 -100.84 11.44 2.75
C ALA A 31 -99.58 11.01 1.97
N LEU A 32 -99.51 11.30 0.67
CA LEU A 32 -98.33 11.04 -0.14
C LEU A 32 -97.18 11.99 0.28
N PRO A 33 -96.02 11.45 0.71
CA PRO A 33 -94.86 12.26 1.03
C PRO A 33 -94.43 13.07 -0.20
N ARG A 34 -94.05 14.33 0.02
CA ARG A 34 -93.58 15.23 -1.06
C ARG A 34 -92.42 14.57 -1.80
N ARG A 35 -92.33 14.73 -3.12
CA ARG A 35 -91.27 14.13 -3.96
C ARG A 35 -89.85 14.39 -3.43
N GLU A 36 -89.64 15.55 -2.82
CA GLU A 36 -88.39 15.96 -2.18
C GLU A 36 -88.02 15.09 -0.97
N SER A 37 -89.00 14.71 -0.14
CA SER A 37 -88.76 13.90 1.06
C SER A 37 -88.30 12.46 0.78
N LEU A 38 -88.62 11.93 -0.41
CA LEU A 38 -88.11 10.62 -0.86
C LEU A 38 -86.60 10.67 -1.17
N LEU A 39 -86.08 11.85 -1.53
CA LEU A 39 -84.68 12.04 -1.92
C LEU A 39 -83.81 12.58 -0.79
N GLU A 40 -84.40 13.12 0.28
CA GLU A 40 -83.68 13.79 1.37
C GLU A 40 -82.64 12.87 2.04
N GLY A 41 -83.00 11.62 2.32
CA GLY A 41 -82.06 10.65 2.92
C GLY A 41 -80.91 10.28 1.97
N ALA A 42 -81.17 10.19 0.66
CA ALA A 42 -80.12 9.93 -0.33
C ALA A 42 -79.19 11.15 -0.50
N ARG A 43 -79.76 12.36 -0.50
CA ARG A 43 -79.04 13.63 -0.57
C ARG A 43 -78.14 13.84 0.64
N GLN A 44 -78.67 13.65 1.85
CA GLN A 44 -77.90 13.76 3.09
C GLN A 44 -76.77 12.74 3.18
N ARG A 45 -76.95 11.53 2.63
CA ARG A 45 -75.87 10.52 2.54
C ARG A 45 -74.79 10.96 1.54
N LEU A 46 -75.20 11.49 0.39
CA LEU A 46 -74.27 12.03 -0.61
C LEU A 46 -73.45 13.18 -0.03
N ASP A 47 -74.08 14.14 0.64
CA ASP A 47 -73.41 15.28 1.26
C ASP A 47 -72.37 14.84 2.29
N ARG A 48 -72.73 13.90 3.19
CA ARG A 48 -71.78 13.33 4.16
C ARG A 48 -70.61 12.59 3.50
N VAL A 49 -70.85 11.88 2.40
CA VAL A 49 -69.78 11.17 1.68
C VAL A 49 -68.89 12.18 0.96
N SER A 50 -69.44 13.23 0.37
CA SER A 50 -68.71 14.32 -0.27
C SER A 50 -67.80 15.05 0.72
N GLU A 51 -68.32 15.46 1.87
CA GLU A 51 -67.52 16.11 2.93
C GLU A 51 -66.38 15.21 3.44
N ARG A 52 -66.66 13.91 3.61
CA ARG A 52 -65.64 12.95 4.04
C ARG A 52 -64.59 12.68 2.96
N LEU A 53 -65.00 12.67 1.70
CA LEU A 53 -64.10 12.45 0.56
C LEU A 53 -63.09 13.59 0.46
N ASP A 54 -63.55 14.84 0.54
CA ASP A 54 -62.69 16.03 0.44
C ASP A 54 -61.62 16.04 1.55
N GLY A 55 -62.03 15.75 2.79
CA GLY A 55 -61.12 15.64 3.92
C GLY A 55 -60.12 14.47 3.79
N ALA A 56 -60.60 13.32 3.31
CA ALA A 56 -59.75 12.14 3.12
C ALA A 56 -58.73 12.32 1.99
N LEU A 57 -59.11 12.97 0.88
CA LEU A 57 -58.21 13.28 -0.23
C LEU A 57 -57.14 14.28 0.20
N THR A 58 -57.52 15.37 0.86
CA THR A 58 -56.57 16.37 1.37
C THR A 58 -55.55 15.74 2.31
N THR A 59 -56.02 14.92 3.26
CA THR A 59 -55.14 14.21 4.20
C THR A 59 -54.26 13.18 3.50
N GLY A 60 -54.83 12.47 2.51
CA GLY A 60 -54.12 11.47 1.72
C GLY A 60 -53.02 12.06 0.82
N VAL A 61 -53.22 13.25 0.26
CA VAL A 61 -52.22 13.98 -0.53
C VAL A 61 -51.11 14.50 0.39
N ARG A 62 -51.45 15.19 1.49
CA ARG A 62 -50.47 15.68 2.47
C ARG A 62 -49.57 14.57 3.02
N ARG A 63 -50.14 13.40 3.33
CA ARG A 63 -49.36 12.24 3.80
C ARG A 63 -48.40 11.71 2.72
N ARG A 64 -48.81 11.72 1.44
CA ARG A 64 -47.95 11.33 0.31
C ARG A 64 -46.84 12.35 0.07
N GLU A 65 -47.13 13.65 0.15
CA GLU A 65 -46.11 14.71 0.05
C GLU A 65 -45.07 14.62 1.16
N LEU A 66 -45.49 14.40 2.41
CA LEU A 66 -44.57 14.21 3.54
C LEU A 66 -43.68 12.98 3.33
N ARG A 67 -44.25 11.84 2.93
CA ARG A 67 -43.46 10.63 2.64
C ARG A 67 -42.48 10.86 1.49
N LEU A 68 -42.91 11.54 0.43
CA LEU A 68 -42.06 11.86 -0.70
C LEU A 68 -40.93 12.81 -0.31
N SER A 69 -41.21 13.84 0.50
CA SER A 69 -40.17 14.78 0.99
C SER A 69 -39.16 14.11 1.92
N GLN A 70 -39.58 13.16 2.77
CA GLN A 70 -38.68 12.39 3.62
C GLN A 70 -37.74 11.50 2.80
N VAL A 71 -38.28 10.77 1.81
CA VAL A 71 -37.47 9.91 0.92
C VAL A 71 -36.56 10.77 0.04
N ALA A 72 -37.11 11.84 -0.56
CA ALA A 72 -36.37 12.76 -1.42
C ALA A 72 -35.32 13.60 -0.66
N GLY A 73 -35.49 13.81 0.65
CA GLY A 73 -34.51 14.48 1.51
C GLY A 73 -33.12 13.84 1.43
N SER A 74 -33.07 12.51 1.31
CA SER A 74 -31.81 11.75 1.14
C SER A 74 -31.23 11.83 -0.28
N LEU A 75 -32.06 12.17 -1.26
CA LEU A 75 -31.70 12.23 -2.68
C LEU A 75 -31.58 13.67 -3.20
N ARG A 76 -31.56 14.67 -2.31
CA ARG A 76 -31.40 16.07 -2.71
C ARG A 76 -30.09 16.23 -3.50
N PRO A 77 -30.13 16.68 -4.76
CA PRO A 77 -28.95 16.80 -5.61
C PRO A 77 -27.82 17.61 -4.96
N ALA A 78 -28.16 18.65 -4.20
CA ALA A 78 -27.19 19.48 -3.47
C ALA A 78 -26.36 18.70 -2.44
N LEU A 79 -26.95 17.73 -1.72
CA LEU A 79 -26.22 16.92 -0.75
C LEU A 79 -25.28 15.93 -1.42
N LEU A 80 -25.72 15.31 -2.52
CA LEU A 80 -24.89 14.43 -3.34
C LEU A 80 -23.73 15.20 -3.97
N GLN A 81 -23.98 16.39 -4.55
CA GLN A 81 -22.95 17.26 -5.09
C GLN A 81 -21.93 17.67 -4.01
N ARG A 82 -22.40 18.05 -2.81
CA ARG A 82 -21.52 18.38 -1.69
C ARG A 82 -20.68 17.19 -1.24
N LEU A 83 -21.27 15.99 -1.15
CA LEU A 83 -20.55 14.78 -0.79
C LEU A 83 -19.48 14.46 -1.85
N VAL A 84 -19.83 14.52 -3.13
CA VAL A 84 -18.90 14.30 -4.24
C VAL A 84 -17.76 15.33 -4.22
N ALA A 85 -18.06 16.61 -4.02
CA ALA A 85 -17.05 17.66 -3.90
C ALA A 85 -16.10 17.39 -2.72
N THR A 86 -16.65 17.06 -1.54
CA THR A 86 -15.85 16.75 -0.35
C THR A 86 -14.93 15.53 -0.58
N ARG A 87 -15.44 14.50 -1.27
CA ARG A 87 -14.66 13.30 -1.62
C ARG A 87 -13.58 13.63 -2.67
N ARG A 88 -13.87 14.46 -3.67
CA ARG A 88 -12.89 14.93 -4.66
C ARG A 88 -11.78 15.74 -3.99
N ASP A 89 -12.11 16.65 -3.08
CA ASP A 89 -11.12 17.43 -2.34
C ASP A 89 -10.24 16.54 -1.46
N ALA A 90 -10.83 15.53 -0.81
CA ALA A 90 -10.08 14.56 -0.01
C ALA A 90 -9.11 13.74 -0.88
N LEU A 91 -9.53 13.31 -2.08
CA LEU A 91 -8.67 12.62 -3.04
C LEU A 91 -7.56 13.53 -3.57
N ALA A 92 -7.88 14.78 -3.91
CA ALA A 92 -6.88 15.76 -4.37
C ALA A 92 -5.81 16.00 -3.30
N ARG A 93 -6.20 16.18 -2.04
CA ARG A 93 -5.25 16.32 -0.92
C ARG A 93 -4.36 15.08 -0.74
N ARG A 94 -4.91 13.87 -0.93
CA ARG A 94 -4.12 12.62 -0.86
C ARG A 94 -3.14 12.52 -2.03
N ASN A 95 -3.56 12.86 -3.24
CA ASN A 95 -2.69 12.86 -4.42
C ASN A 95 -1.52 13.82 -4.26
N LEU A 96 -1.76 15.05 -3.80
CA LEU A 96 -0.69 16.03 -3.55
C LEU A 96 0.33 15.51 -2.53
N ARG A 97 -0.13 14.83 -1.47
CA ARG A 97 0.77 14.20 -0.48
C ARG A 97 1.58 13.05 -1.09
N LEU A 98 0.96 12.22 -1.92
CA LEU A 98 1.64 11.13 -2.61
C LEU A 98 2.72 11.66 -3.56
N GLU A 99 2.43 12.71 -4.34
CA GLU A 99 3.41 13.35 -5.22
C GLU A 99 4.59 13.96 -4.45
N GLN A 100 4.34 14.56 -3.28
CA GLN A 100 5.41 15.07 -2.41
C GLN A 100 6.28 13.93 -1.88
N LEU A 101 5.68 12.82 -1.44
CA LEU A 101 6.41 11.64 -0.99
C LEU A 101 7.23 11.00 -2.13
N GLN A 102 6.66 10.91 -3.33
CA GLN A 102 7.37 10.40 -4.51
C GLN A 102 8.58 11.28 -4.86
N ARG A 103 8.41 12.61 -4.91
CA ARG A 103 9.52 13.54 -5.14
C ARG A 103 10.62 13.41 -4.09
N ARG A 104 10.23 13.28 -2.81
CA ARG A 104 11.19 13.06 -1.73
C ARG A 104 11.93 11.74 -1.88
N LEU A 105 11.23 10.64 -2.19
CA LEU A 105 11.87 9.33 -2.40
C LEU A 105 12.88 9.36 -3.56
N VAL A 106 12.56 10.04 -4.66
CA VAL A 106 13.51 10.22 -5.77
C VAL A 106 14.73 11.01 -5.32
N ALA A 107 14.53 12.15 -4.64
CA ALA A 107 15.63 12.98 -4.16
C ALA A 107 16.56 12.25 -3.17
N GLU A 108 15.99 11.46 -2.25
CA GLU A 108 16.76 10.65 -1.29
C GLU A 108 17.52 9.51 -1.99
N ARG A 109 16.90 8.84 -2.97
CA ARG A 109 17.58 7.84 -3.80
C ARG A 109 18.74 8.43 -4.58
N ASP A 110 18.57 9.63 -5.15
CA ASP A 110 19.63 10.33 -5.86
C ASP A 110 20.74 10.79 -4.91
N ALA A 111 20.41 11.18 -3.68
CA ALA A 111 21.39 11.51 -2.67
C ALA A 111 22.23 10.27 -2.28
N LEU A 112 21.57 9.13 -2.05
CA LEU A 112 22.22 7.86 -1.76
C LEU A 112 23.10 7.39 -2.92
N SER A 113 22.63 7.49 -4.17
CA SER A 113 23.42 7.08 -5.34
C SER A 113 24.65 7.95 -5.53
N ARG A 114 24.54 9.27 -5.28
CA ARG A 114 25.69 10.19 -5.27
C ARG A 114 26.70 9.83 -4.19
N LEU A 115 26.25 9.53 -2.97
CA LEU A 115 27.13 9.12 -1.87
C LEU A 115 27.81 7.78 -2.16
N ALA A 116 27.07 6.78 -2.64
CA ALA A 116 27.61 5.48 -3.03
C ALA A 116 28.69 5.61 -4.11
N ARG A 117 28.45 6.43 -5.15
CA ARG A 117 29.43 6.70 -6.20
C ARG A 117 30.69 7.38 -5.66
N ARG A 118 30.54 8.39 -4.81
CA ARG A 118 31.70 9.06 -4.17
C ARG A 118 32.52 8.09 -3.31
N LEU A 119 31.85 7.23 -2.56
CA LEU A 119 32.50 6.23 -1.72
C LEU A 119 33.26 5.20 -2.57
N SER A 120 32.66 4.72 -3.66
CA SER A 120 33.31 3.81 -4.61
C SER A 120 34.56 4.44 -5.25
N ILE A 121 34.47 5.69 -5.70
CA ILE A 121 35.63 6.42 -6.27
C ILE A 121 36.72 6.61 -5.20
N ALA A 122 36.35 7.01 -3.98
CA ALA A 122 37.32 7.18 -2.90
C ALA A 122 38.01 5.85 -2.56
N ALA A 123 37.25 4.76 -2.42
CA ALA A 123 37.77 3.43 -2.12
C ALA A 123 38.73 2.92 -3.21
N THR A 124 38.34 3.02 -4.48
CA THR A 124 39.21 2.62 -5.60
C THR A 124 40.47 3.47 -5.70
N SER A 125 40.38 4.78 -5.44
CA SER A 125 41.56 5.66 -5.41
C SER A 125 42.51 5.29 -4.26
N GLU A 126 41.98 4.92 -3.10
CA GLU A 126 42.76 4.55 -1.93
C GLU A 126 43.43 3.19 -2.13
N GLN A 127 42.72 2.23 -2.72
CA GLN A 127 43.27 0.94 -3.13
C GLN A 127 44.48 1.13 -4.05
N LYS A 128 44.33 1.92 -5.13
CA LYS A 128 45.41 2.23 -6.07
C LYS A 128 46.60 2.93 -5.40
N ARG A 129 46.35 3.82 -4.44
CA ARG A 129 47.44 4.47 -3.67
C ARG A 129 48.22 3.44 -2.84
N ARG A 130 47.54 2.48 -2.22
CA ARG A 130 48.18 1.41 -1.43
C ARG A 130 48.98 0.48 -2.34
N GLU A 131 48.42 0.08 -3.47
CA GLU A 131 49.11 -0.73 -4.49
C GLU A 131 50.38 -0.03 -4.98
N SER A 132 50.29 1.25 -5.36
CA SER A 132 51.46 2.03 -5.79
C SER A 132 52.52 2.16 -4.70
N ARG A 133 52.13 2.28 -3.41
CA ARG A 133 53.08 2.33 -2.29
C ARG A 133 53.77 0.99 -2.07
N LEU A 134 53.04 -0.13 -2.19
CA LEU A 134 53.61 -1.47 -2.10
C LEU A 134 54.61 -1.70 -3.26
N LEU A 135 54.21 -1.41 -4.49
CA LEU A 135 55.09 -1.53 -5.66
C LEU A 135 56.35 -0.64 -5.53
N ALA A 136 56.21 0.57 -4.99
CA ALA A 136 57.36 1.44 -4.73
C ALA A 136 58.30 0.85 -3.66
N ALA A 137 57.74 0.32 -2.56
CA ALA A 137 58.51 -0.35 -1.51
C ALA A 137 59.21 -1.61 -2.02
N GLU A 138 58.54 -2.41 -2.86
CA GLU A 138 59.12 -3.57 -3.53
C GLU A 138 60.32 -3.19 -4.42
N ARG A 139 60.23 -2.10 -5.19
CA ARG A 139 61.37 -1.60 -5.99
C ARG A 139 62.52 -1.10 -5.13
N LEU A 140 62.24 -0.45 -4.00
CA LEU A 140 63.28 -0.04 -3.05
C LEU A 140 63.97 -1.27 -2.44
N LEU A 141 63.20 -2.29 -2.04
CA LEU A 141 63.75 -3.56 -1.56
C LEU A 141 64.54 -4.30 -2.64
N ALA A 142 64.08 -4.30 -3.88
CA ALA A 142 64.80 -4.91 -4.99
C ALA A 142 66.13 -4.20 -5.27
N SER A 143 66.22 -2.88 -5.07
CA SER A 143 67.45 -2.12 -5.34
C SER A 143 68.46 -2.11 -4.19
N LEU A 144 67.96 -2.09 -2.94
CA LEU A 144 68.74 -1.97 -1.71
C LEU A 144 68.86 -3.29 -0.93
N GLY A 145 68.13 -4.32 -1.35
CA GLY A 145 68.13 -5.61 -0.70
C GLY A 145 69.45 -6.34 -0.90
N HIS A 146 69.82 -7.12 0.11
CA HIS A 146 70.99 -7.99 0.13
C HIS A 146 71.20 -8.79 -1.18
N GLN A 147 70.13 -9.29 -1.79
CA GLN A 147 70.19 -10.05 -3.04
C GLN A 147 70.72 -9.21 -4.22
N ALA A 148 70.32 -7.94 -4.36
CA ALA A 148 70.89 -7.06 -5.37
C ALA A 148 72.34 -6.68 -5.06
N THR A 149 72.76 -6.72 -3.80
CA THR A 149 74.17 -6.56 -3.41
C THR A 149 74.98 -7.79 -3.80
N LEU A 150 74.43 -9.00 -3.64
CA LEU A 150 75.03 -10.26 -4.09
C LEU A 150 75.15 -10.29 -5.63
N GLU A 151 74.10 -9.88 -6.35
CA GLU A 151 74.12 -9.78 -7.83
C GLU A 151 75.14 -8.76 -8.35
N ARG A 152 75.46 -7.71 -7.57
CA ARG A 152 76.51 -6.73 -7.88
C ARG A 152 77.93 -7.23 -7.62
N GLY A 153 78.09 -8.49 -7.19
CA GLY A 153 79.40 -9.15 -7.01
C GLY A 153 80.00 -9.02 -5.61
N TYR A 154 79.22 -8.61 -4.61
CA TYR A 154 79.64 -8.66 -3.21
C TYR A 154 79.22 -9.99 -2.57
N ALA A 155 79.91 -10.40 -1.51
CA ALA A 155 79.61 -11.64 -0.79
C ALA A 155 79.27 -11.33 0.68
N ILE A 156 78.31 -12.05 1.24
CA ILE A 156 77.89 -11.90 2.63
C ILE A 156 78.57 -12.98 3.46
N VAL A 157 79.33 -12.59 4.50
CA VAL A 157 80.04 -13.53 5.37
C VAL A 157 79.27 -13.72 6.67
N ARG A 158 78.94 -14.96 7.01
CA ARG A 158 78.28 -15.37 8.25
C ARG A 158 79.19 -16.30 9.05
N ALA A 159 79.05 -16.27 10.37
CA ALA A 159 79.68 -17.23 11.27
C ALA A 159 78.65 -17.69 12.32
N GLY A 160 78.35 -18.99 12.37
CA GLY A 160 77.40 -19.54 13.35
C GLY A 160 75.96 -18.97 13.25
N GLY A 161 75.57 -18.41 12.10
CA GLY A 161 74.27 -17.78 11.87
C GLY A 161 74.30 -16.25 11.90
N ASP A 162 75.31 -15.64 12.54
CA ASP A 162 75.44 -14.19 12.68
C ASP A 162 76.23 -13.56 11.53
N LEU A 163 75.85 -12.33 11.16
CA LEU A 163 76.50 -11.56 10.10
C LEU A 163 77.84 -10.98 10.59
N VAL A 164 78.93 -11.32 9.90
CA VAL A 164 80.26 -10.85 10.23
C VAL A 164 80.68 -9.74 9.27
N THR A 165 80.76 -8.51 9.75
CA THR A 165 81.00 -7.32 8.94
C THR A 165 82.44 -6.80 8.98
N THR A 166 83.27 -7.29 9.92
CA THR A 166 84.67 -6.84 10.09
C THR A 166 85.65 -8.00 10.02
N ARG A 167 86.86 -7.72 9.54
CA ARG A 167 87.96 -8.71 9.49
C ARG A 167 88.31 -9.25 10.88
N ALA A 168 88.31 -8.39 11.91
CA ALA A 168 88.66 -8.79 13.27
C ALA A 168 87.66 -9.81 13.84
N ALA A 169 86.37 -9.62 13.60
CA ALA A 169 85.34 -10.59 13.99
C ALA A 169 85.37 -11.86 13.12
N ALA A 170 85.75 -11.75 11.83
CA ALA A 170 85.96 -12.94 11.00
C ALA A 170 87.13 -13.80 11.50
N ALA A 171 88.18 -13.16 12.04
CA ALA A 171 89.39 -13.82 12.55
C ALA A 171 89.13 -14.75 13.75
N THR A 172 88.09 -14.50 14.54
CA THR A 172 87.79 -15.29 15.76
C THR A 172 87.06 -16.60 15.49
N HIS A 173 86.49 -16.79 14.30
CA HIS A 173 85.73 -17.99 13.95
C HIS A 173 86.54 -18.91 13.02
N ALA A 174 86.52 -20.22 13.30
CA ALA A 174 87.27 -21.23 12.55
C ALA A 174 86.66 -21.54 11.17
N THR A 175 85.33 -21.44 11.06
CA THR A 175 84.55 -21.69 9.86
C THR A 175 83.65 -20.49 9.59
N LEU A 176 83.64 -20.02 8.35
CA LEU A 176 82.82 -18.93 7.85
C LEU A 176 81.97 -19.47 6.70
N GLU A 177 80.71 -19.06 6.63
CA GLU A 177 79.82 -19.33 5.50
C GLU A 177 79.77 -18.06 4.65
N ILE A 178 80.11 -18.16 3.37
CA ILE A 178 80.06 -17.05 2.43
C ILE A 178 78.90 -17.29 1.48
N GLU A 179 77.93 -16.38 1.49
CA GLU A 179 76.78 -16.38 0.59
C GLU A 179 77.09 -15.50 -0.62
N PHE A 180 77.00 -16.11 -1.80
CA PHE A 180 77.10 -15.49 -3.12
C PHE A 180 75.72 -15.47 -3.79
N ALA A 181 75.60 -14.82 -4.95
CA ALA A 181 74.34 -14.75 -5.69
C ALA A 181 73.83 -16.14 -6.15
N ASP A 182 74.73 -17.09 -6.36
CA ASP A 182 74.48 -18.42 -6.93
C ASP A 182 74.48 -19.55 -5.88
N GLY A 183 74.86 -19.27 -4.63
CA GLY A 183 74.87 -20.27 -3.57
C GLY A 183 75.73 -19.90 -2.37
N ARG A 184 75.83 -20.83 -1.42
CA ARG A 184 76.61 -20.66 -0.19
C ARG A 184 77.84 -21.55 -0.21
N LEU A 185 78.94 -21.04 0.32
CA LEU A 185 80.23 -21.72 0.37
C LEU A 185 80.82 -21.66 1.78
N ASP A 186 81.10 -22.83 2.35
CA ASP A 186 81.82 -22.94 3.61
C ASP A 186 83.32 -22.74 3.39
N VAL A 187 83.91 -21.80 4.11
CA VAL A 187 85.33 -21.46 4.06
C VAL A 187 85.94 -21.58 5.45
N ALA A 188 87.03 -22.34 5.56
CA ALA A 188 87.84 -22.44 6.78
C ALA A 188 89.10 -21.58 6.64
N GLN A 189 89.55 -20.94 7.72
CA GLN A 189 90.76 -20.11 7.68
C GLN A 189 92.03 -20.94 7.47
N SER A 190 92.83 -20.57 6.47
CA SER A 190 94.14 -21.15 6.24
C SER A 190 95.11 -20.74 7.35
N GLY A 191 95.46 -21.71 8.20
CA GLY A 191 96.27 -21.53 9.40
C GLY A 191 95.63 -22.12 10.65
N ALA A 192 94.31 -22.36 10.64
CA ALA A 192 93.65 -23.19 11.63
C ALA A 192 93.83 -24.66 11.24
N ARG A 193 94.60 -25.40 12.06
CA ARG A 193 94.78 -26.85 11.97
C ARG A 193 93.40 -27.52 11.84
N PRO A 194 93.17 -28.45 10.90
CA PRO A 194 91.84 -28.98 10.66
C PRO A 194 91.34 -29.71 11.91
N ALA A 195 90.33 -29.14 12.58
CA ALA A 195 89.53 -29.89 13.52
C ALA A 195 88.74 -30.92 12.71
N ARG A 196 88.99 -32.19 12.99
CA ARG A 196 88.43 -33.37 12.32
C ARG A 196 86.91 -33.21 12.18
N ARG A 197 86.41 -33.36 10.95
CA ARG A 197 85.01 -33.72 10.69
C ARG A 197 84.70 -34.99 11.50
N GLY A 198 83.81 -34.89 12.47
CA GLY A 198 83.16 -36.06 13.05
C GLY A 198 82.41 -36.79 11.94
N LYS A 199 82.62 -38.11 11.85
CA LYS A 199 81.97 -39.02 10.91
C LYS A 199 80.46 -38.74 10.85
N ALA A 200 79.95 -38.47 9.66
CA ALA A 200 78.57 -38.75 9.33
C ALA A 200 78.37 -40.29 9.33
N GLU A 201 77.36 -40.71 10.05
CA GLU A 201 76.86 -42.09 10.11
C GLU A 201 76.20 -42.45 8.76
N PRO A 202 76.42 -43.65 8.20
CA PRO A 202 75.96 -43.98 6.86
C PRO A 202 74.43 -44.16 6.80
N PRO A 203 73.74 -43.69 5.75
CA PRO A 203 72.36 -44.07 5.52
C PRO A 203 72.32 -45.52 5.03
N GLY A 204 71.77 -46.40 5.87
CA GLY A 204 71.41 -47.75 5.47
C GLY A 204 70.25 -47.73 4.47
N GLY A 205 70.45 -48.43 3.36
CA GLY A 205 69.43 -49.24 2.68
C GLY A 205 68.27 -48.52 2.01
N GLN A 206 68.38 -48.38 0.69
CA GLN A 206 67.22 -48.42 -0.21
C GLN A 206 66.43 -49.71 0.05
N GLY A 207 65.16 -49.57 0.45
CA GLY A 207 64.13 -50.59 0.30
C GLY A 207 63.25 -50.22 -0.88
N SER A 208 63.40 -50.94 -1.98
CA SER A 208 62.63 -50.79 -3.22
C SER A 208 61.23 -51.44 -3.12
N LEU A 209 60.30 -50.91 -3.92
CA LEU A 209 59.25 -51.64 -4.64
C LEU A 209 58.32 -52.53 -3.81
N PHE A 210 57.11 -52.03 -3.50
CA PHE A 210 55.79 -52.61 -3.81
C PHE A 210 54.72 -51.53 -3.60
#